data_AF-A0A8J2PPK8-F1
#
_entry.id   AF-A0A8J2PPK8-F1
#
_cell.length_a   1.000
_cell.length_b   1.000
_cell.length_c   1.000
_cell.angle_alpha   90.00
_cell.angle_beta   90.00
_cell.angle_gamma   90.00
#
_symmetry.space_group_name_H-M   'P 1'
#
loop_
_entity.id
_entity.type
_entity.pdbx_description
1 polymer ?
#
loop_
_entity_poly.entity_id
_entity_poly.type
_entity_poly.pdbx_seq_one_letter_code
_entity_poly.pdbx_strand_id
1 'polypeptide(L)'
;MSKIPETAFDSNNASMIAFTVRTETNSVVEQANKMKHLLENNTVSVFGIDSALTIPVTRLKTHQPMITYQLRSVRFTPAENEEMPTESAPYFSVDPVSGDIRIDPMLGDYTEGVFTFDIAAIQQRTTTDSIQIAHIVKQVHNVKLPSLLKFIFDQNAHLLGLNLEDFKQHLCNALKAESTMSDISVIFGTPHVYESAGRNRSSVCFHSLRNGIILGQESAISTLSATLNSGGTLSRLYQIFKVANIEPCIEPTRTLSSGLMISRSALFWAGFSLVGILILLSFCLYACFIIRYKNSLNIKKASLGNLFV
;
A
#
# COMPACT_ATOMS: atom_id res chain seq x y z
N MET A 1 -4.83 4.64 -37.05
CA MET A 1 -5.20 3.47 -36.22
C MET A 1 -3.92 2.89 -35.65
N SER A 2 -3.63 3.15 -34.37
CA SER A 2 -2.44 2.63 -33.69
C SER A 2 -2.81 1.27 -33.09
N LYS A 3 -2.15 0.20 -33.55
CA LYS A 3 -2.28 -1.14 -32.94
C LYS A 3 -1.65 -1.07 -31.55
N ILE A 4 -2.47 -1.31 -30.52
CA ILE A 4 -1.98 -1.54 -29.16
C ILE A 4 -1.23 -2.88 -29.20
N PRO A 5 0.03 -2.95 -28.74
CA PRO A 5 0.74 -4.21 -28.66
C PRO A 5 0.10 -5.08 -27.57
N GLU A 6 -0.43 -6.23 -27.99
CA GLU A 6 -0.92 -7.29 -27.12
C GLU A 6 0.30 -7.91 -26.42
N THR A 7 0.61 -7.38 -25.24
CA THR A 7 1.71 -7.86 -24.41
C THR A 7 1.24 -9.11 -23.70
N ALA A 8 1.59 -10.27 -24.27
CA ALA A 8 1.33 -11.55 -23.64
C ALA A 8 2.13 -11.67 -22.35
N PHE A 9 1.50 -12.19 -21.30
CA PHE A 9 2.12 -12.51 -20.02
C PHE A 9 3.38 -13.37 -20.21
N ASP A 10 4.55 -12.84 -19.87
CA ASP A 10 5.81 -13.58 -19.88
C ASP A 10 6.19 -14.00 -18.47
N SER A 11 5.89 -15.27 -18.17
CA SER A 11 6.21 -15.89 -16.88
C SER A 11 7.71 -15.82 -16.52
N ASN A 12 8.63 -15.59 -17.46
CA ASN A 12 10.07 -15.53 -17.22
C ASN A 12 10.61 -14.13 -16.94
N ASN A 13 9.74 -13.12 -16.87
CA ASN A 13 10.16 -11.75 -16.65
C ASN A 13 10.71 -11.53 -15.22
N ALA A 14 11.88 -10.93 -15.12
CA ALA A 14 12.58 -10.67 -13.86
C ALA A 14 11.88 -9.63 -12.94
N SER A 15 10.89 -8.89 -13.46
CA SER A 15 10.09 -7.94 -12.68
C SER A 15 8.86 -8.56 -11.99
N MET A 16 8.68 -9.89 -12.07
CA MET A 16 7.58 -10.59 -11.40
C MET A 16 7.86 -10.85 -9.92
N ILE A 17 6.83 -10.71 -9.08
CA ILE A 17 6.91 -11.03 -7.64
C ILE A 17 6.56 -12.51 -7.44
N ALA A 18 7.37 -13.22 -6.65
CA ALA A 18 7.23 -14.66 -6.37
C ALA A 18 7.13 -14.92 -4.86
N PHE A 19 6.28 -15.86 -4.45
CA PHE A 19 6.19 -16.35 -3.07
C PHE A 19 6.03 -17.88 -3.02
N THR A 20 6.61 -18.49 -1.99
CA THR A 20 6.81 -19.96 -1.94
C THR A 20 5.69 -20.72 -1.25
N VAL A 21 5.20 -21.76 -1.94
CA VAL A 21 4.28 -22.76 -1.39
C VAL A 21 5.09 -23.94 -0.85
N ARG A 22 5.34 -23.99 0.47
CA ARG A 22 5.97 -25.16 1.11
C ARG A 22 4.92 -26.21 1.47
N THR A 23 5.16 -27.46 1.10
CA THR A 23 4.39 -28.63 1.55
C THR A 23 5.26 -29.52 2.43
N GLU A 24 4.90 -29.71 3.71
CA GLU A 24 5.54 -30.70 4.58
C GLU A 24 5.06 -32.10 4.16
N THR A 25 5.96 -32.91 3.61
CA THR A 25 5.73 -34.33 3.43
C THR A 25 5.89 -35.04 4.77
N ASN A 26 4.79 -35.40 5.42
CA ASN A 26 4.78 -36.27 6.58
C ASN A 26 5.29 -37.68 6.20
N SER A 27 6.54 -37.99 6.52
CA SER A 27 6.98 -39.37 6.73
C SER A 27 7.06 -39.62 8.23
N VAL A 28 6.23 -40.56 8.69
CA VAL A 28 6.20 -41.10 10.04
C VAL A 28 7.58 -41.72 10.37
N VAL A 29 8.00 -41.59 11.65
CA VAL A 29 9.27 -42.02 12.27
C VAL A 29 10.38 -40.96 12.32
N GLU A 30 10.17 -39.91 13.12
CA GLU A 30 11.10 -39.45 14.18
C GLU A 30 10.59 -38.13 14.77
N GLN A 31 9.82 -38.26 15.84
CA GLN A 31 9.40 -37.15 16.68
C GLN A 31 10.36 -37.10 17.87
N ALA A 32 11.22 -36.08 17.97
CA ALA A 32 11.56 -35.43 19.25
C ALA A 32 12.57 -34.28 19.09
N ASN A 33 12.06 -33.06 19.24
CA ASN A 33 12.70 -31.82 19.71
C ASN A 33 13.08 -30.73 18.69
N LYS A 34 12.25 -29.67 18.71
CA LYS A 34 12.43 -28.29 18.20
C LYS A 34 12.64 -28.17 16.68
N MET A 35 11.85 -27.44 15.90
CA MET A 35 10.97 -26.32 16.20
C MET A 35 9.95 -26.23 15.06
N LYS A 36 8.72 -25.99 15.46
CA LYS A 36 7.46 -26.04 14.72
C LYS A 36 7.44 -25.01 13.58
N HIS A 37 7.66 -25.43 12.33
CA HIS A 37 7.31 -24.60 11.16
C HIS A 37 5.99 -25.11 10.60
N LEU A 38 4.90 -24.73 11.28
CA LEU A 38 3.54 -24.95 10.79
C LEU A 38 3.43 -24.40 9.35
N LEU A 39 2.99 -25.24 8.41
CA LEU A 39 2.35 -24.77 7.19
C LEU A 39 1.20 -23.82 7.59
N GLU A 40 1.36 -22.52 7.36
CA GLU A 40 0.22 -21.60 7.37
C GLU A 40 -0.55 -21.76 6.05
N ASN A 41 -1.53 -22.67 6.10
CA ASN A 41 -2.70 -22.58 5.24
C ASN A 41 -3.36 -21.21 5.56
N ASN A 42 -3.68 -20.39 4.56
CA ASN A 42 -4.19 -19.01 4.68
C ASN A 42 -3.16 -17.86 4.73
N THR A 43 -2.02 -17.97 4.06
CA THR A 43 -1.17 -16.79 3.79
C THR A 43 -1.85 -15.86 2.77
N VAL A 44 -2.46 -14.78 3.26
CA VAL A 44 -2.95 -13.69 2.40
C VAL A 44 -1.76 -12.86 1.95
N SER A 45 -1.48 -12.85 0.65
CA SER A 45 -0.55 -11.89 0.06
C SER A 45 -1.33 -10.66 -0.37
N VAL A 46 -1.02 -9.52 0.25
CA VAL A 46 -1.64 -8.22 -0.03
C VAL A 46 -0.73 -7.46 -0.99
N PHE A 47 -1.24 -7.10 -2.16
CA PHE A 47 -0.54 -6.22 -3.09
C PHE A 47 -0.98 -4.77 -2.84
N GLY A 48 -0.02 -3.83 -2.82
CA GLY A 48 -0.29 -2.39 -2.73
C GLY A 48 0.14 -1.68 -1.45
N ILE A 49 0.68 -2.38 -0.44
CA ILE A 49 1.26 -1.78 0.77
C ILE A 49 2.61 -2.43 1.05
N ASP A 50 3.70 -1.66 0.93
CA ASP A 50 5.08 -2.00 1.31
C ASP A 50 5.51 -3.46 1.06
N SER A 51 5.78 -3.78 -0.21
CA SER A 51 6.33 -5.07 -0.65
C SER A 51 7.83 -5.20 -0.33
N ALA A 52 8.18 -5.27 0.95
CA ALA A 52 9.43 -5.87 1.41
C ALA A 52 9.25 -7.37 1.67
N LEU A 53 8.78 -8.12 0.68
CA LEU A 53 8.74 -9.58 0.73
C LEU A 53 10.12 -10.12 0.37
N THR A 54 10.90 -10.50 1.39
CA THR A 54 12.19 -11.15 1.23
C THR A 54 12.05 -12.46 0.46
N ILE A 55 12.73 -12.56 -0.68
CA ILE A 55 12.88 -13.76 -1.51
C ILE A 55 13.67 -14.81 -0.72
N PRO A 56 13.06 -15.93 -0.29
CA PRO A 56 13.82 -17.01 0.32
C PRO A 56 14.44 -17.86 -0.79
N VAL A 57 15.74 -17.68 -1.03
CA VAL A 57 16.53 -18.63 -1.81
C VAL A 57 16.57 -19.95 -1.03
N THR A 58 15.91 -20.99 -1.53
CA THR A 58 16.08 -22.34 -0.97
C THR A 58 16.71 -23.26 -2.01
N ARG A 59 17.89 -23.78 -1.70
CA ARG A 59 18.38 -25.05 -2.24
C ARG A 59 18.51 -26.03 -1.09
N LEU A 60 17.89 -27.19 -1.23
CA LEU A 60 18.37 -28.42 -0.62
C LEU A 60 18.23 -29.54 -1.66
N LYS A 61 19.38 -30.05 -2.10
CA LYS A 61 19.51 -31.27 -2.90
C LYS A 61 19.35 -32.46 -1.96
N THR A 62 18.44 -33.37 -2.28
CA THR A 62 18.59 -34.83 -2.08
C THR A 62 17.53 -35.54 -2.93
N HIS A 63 17.81 -36.77 -3.38
CA HIS A 63 16.98 -37.62 -4.25
C HIS A 63 15.54 -37.81 -3.72
N GLN A 64 14.67 -36.84 -3.94
CA GLN A 64 13.23 -36.95 -3.74
C GLN A 64 12.56 -37.14 -5.10
N PRO A 65 11.47 -37.93 -5.17
CA PRO A 65 10.64 -38.01 -6.38
C PRO A 65 10.23 -36.60 -6.81
N MET A 66 10.31 -36.33 -8.12
CA MET A 66 10.02 -35.02 -8.69
C MET A 66 8.56 -34.66 -8.39
N ILE A 67 8.37 -33.67 -7.52
CA ILE A 67 7.07 -33.06 -7.26
C ILE A 67 6.93 -31.90 -8.23
N THR A 68 5.83 -31.89 -8.97
CA THR A 68 5.45 -30.85 -9.92
C THR A 68 4.22 -30.12 -9.42
N TYR A 69 4.26 -28.80 -9.43
CA TYR A 69 3.13 -27.95 -9.08
C TYR A 69 2.38 -27.52 -10.33
N GLN A 70 1.05 -27.57 -10.28
CA GLN A 70 0.20 -27.17 -11.40
C GLN A 70 -0.93 -26.27 -10.90
N LEU A 71 -1.05 -25.08 -11.49
CA LEU A 71 -2.21 -24.22 -11.32
C LEU A 71 -3.42 -24.85 -12.04
N ARG A 72 -4.46 -25.24 -11.30
CA ARG A 72 -5.66 -25.87 -11.86
C ARG A 72 -6.70 -24.83 -12.27
N SER A 73 -6.98 -23.90 -11.37
CA SER A 73 -7.95 -22.83 -11.61
C SER A 73 -7.64 -21.61 -10.76
N VAL A 74 -8.09 -20.47 -11.26
CA VAL A 74 -8.12 -19.19 -10.54
C VAL A 74 -9.57 -18.72 -10.54
N ARG A 75 -10.10 -18.41 -9.36
CA ARG A 75 -11.44 -17.84 -9.19
C ARG A 75 -11.30 -16.43 -8.66
N PHE A 76 -12.00 -15.48 -9.27
CA PHE A 76 -12.00 -14.09 -8.82
C PHE A 76 -13.33 -13.76 -8.13
N THR A 77 -13.24 -13.04 -7.02
CA THR A 77 -14.39 -12.50 -6.28
C THR A 77 -14.19 -10.99 -6.17
N PRO A 78 -15.05 -10.16 -6.81
CA PRO A 78 -14.90 -8.70 -6.77
C PRO A 78 -15.19 -8.17 -5.36
N ALA A 79 -14.65 -6.99 -5.04
CA ALA A 79 -14.99 -6.26 -3.81
C ALA A 79 -16.45 -5.77 -3.80
N GLU A 80 -16.94 -5.32 -2.63
CA GLU A 80 -18.36 -4.98 -2.37
C GLU A 80 -18.99 -3.99 -3.37
N ASN A 81 -18.18 -3.12 -3.99
CA ASN A 81 -18.64 -2.09 -4.94
C ASN A 81 -18.00 -2.24 -6.33
N GLU A 82 -17.38 -3.38 -6.61
CA GLU A 82 -16.72 -3.63 -7.88
C GLU A 82 -17.54 -4.57 -8.76
N GLU A 83 -17.52 -4.32 -10.06
CA GLU A 83 -18.19 -5.18 -11.03
C GLU A 83 -17.30 -6.36 -11.45
N MET A 84 -17.94 -7.45 -11.91
CA MET A 84 -17.22 -8.59 -12.46
C MET A 84 -16.52 -8.16 -13.77
N PRO A 85 -15.20 -8.32 -13.89
CA PRO A 85 -14.47 -7.93 -15.08
C PRO A 85 -14.94 -8.74 -16.29
N THR A 86 -15.04 -8.07 -17.44
CA THR A 86 -15.47 -8.71 -18.70
C THR A 86 -14.36 -9.56 -19.33
N GLU A 87 -13.10 -9.26 -19.02
CA GLU A 87 -11.93 -9.97 -19.54
C GLU A 87 -11.33 -10.91 -18.49
N SER A 88 -11.01 -12.15 -18.90
CA SER A 88 -10.27 -13.09 -18.07
C SER A 88 -8.79 -12.76 -18.12
N ALA A 89 -8.19 -12.39 -17.00
CA ALA A 89 -6.80 -11.97 -16.99
C ALA A 89 -5.81 -13.07 -16.59
N PRO A 90 -4.81 -13.40 -17.43
CA PRO A 90 -3.77 -14.37 -17.13
C PRO A 90 -2.63 -13.75 -16.29
N TYR A 91 -2.93 -13.09 -15.18
CA TYR A 91 -1.89 -12.42 -14.36
C TYR A 91 -1.09 -13.37 -13.46
N PHE A 92 -1.31 -14.67 -13.58
CA PHE A 92 -0.81 -15.64 -12.62
C PHE A 92 -0.20 -16.85 -13.31
N SER A 93 0.95 -17.29 -12.81
CA SER A 93 1.50 -18.61 -13.11
C SER A 93 2.07 -19.25 -11.86
N VAL A 94 2.22 -20.56 -11.88
CA VAL A 94 2.87 -21.33 -10.81
C VAL A 94 4.12 -21.96 -11.39
N ASP A 95 5.26 -21.73 -10.76
CA ASP A 95 6.50 -22.40 -11.12
C ASP A 95 6.34 -23.91 -10.86
N PRO A 96 6.49 -24.77 -11.87
CA PRO A 96 6.20 -26.19 -11.72
C PRO A 96 7.19 -26.90 -10.81
N VAL A 97 8.36 -26.33 -10.54
CA VAL A 97 9.42 -26.97 -9.73
C VAL A 97 9.43 -26.42 -8.31
N SER A 98 9.36 -25.10 -8.13
CA SER A 98 9.38 -24.49 -6.79
C SER A 98 7.98 -24.36 -6.17
N GLY A 99 6.93 -24.37 -6.99
CA GLY A 99 5.57 -24.06 -6.56
C GLY A 99 5.35 -22.57 -6.29
N ASP A 100 6.29 -21.70 -6.67
CA ASP A 100 6.15 -20.26 -6.47
C ASP A 100 5.04 -19.70 -7.38
N ILE A 101 4.14 -18.89 -6.80
CA ILE A 101 3.13 -18.17 -7.59
C ILE A 101 3.76 -16.87 -8.10
N ARG A 102 3.84 -16.71 -9.42
CA ARG A 102 4.31 -15.50 -10.09
C ARG A 102 3.12 -14.64 -10.48
N ILE A 103 3.17 -13.36 -10.08
CA ILE A 103 2.10 -12.38 -10.31
C ILE A 103 2.58 -11.32 -11.30
N ASP A 104 1.76 -11.03 -12.30
CA ASP A 104 1.95 -9.88 -13.19
C ASP A 104 1.72 -8.57 -12.42
N PRO A 105 2.67 -7.63 -12.42
CA PRO A 105 2.47 -6.30 -11.84
C PRO A 105 1.24 -5.56 -12.38
N MET A 106 0.78 -5.85 -13.60
CA MET A 106 -0.46 -5.27 -14.17
C MET A 106 -1.71 -5.61 -13.35
N LEU A 107 -1.65 -6.59 -12.45
CA LEU A 107 -2.70 -6.85 -11.46
C LEU A 107 -3.04 -5.60 -10.64
N GLY A 108 -2.07 -4.71 -10.43
CA GLY A 108 -2.27 -3.44 -9.72
C GLY A 108 -3.28 -2.50 -10.40
N ASP A 109 -3.49 -2.63 -11.71
CA ASP A 109 -4.48 -1.85 -12.47
C ASP A 109 -5.82 -2.60 -12.62
N TYR A 110 -5.85 -3.89 -12.28
CA TYR A 110 -7.07 -4.69 -12.35
C TYR A 110 -8.04 -4.35 -11.22
N THR A 111 -9.30 -4.76 -11.40
CA THR A 111 -10.40 -4.62 -10.44
C THR A 111 -10.03 -5.15 -9.05
N GLU A 112 -10.47 -4.44 -8.01
CA GLU A 112 -10.28 -4.85 -6.62
C GLU A 112 -11.01 -6.16 -6.30
N GLY A 113 -10.35 -7.06 -5.59
CA GLY A 113 -10.98 -8.31 -5.19
C GLY A 113 -9.99 -9.38 -4.73
N VAL A 114 -10.54 -10.59 -4.57
CA VAL A 114 -9.83 -11.76 -4.06
C VAL A 114 -9.69 -12.81 -5.17
N PHE A 115 -8.46 -13.23 -5.42
CA PHE A 115 -8.12 -14.34 -6.30
C PHE A 115 -7.88 -15.58 -5.47
N THR A 116 -8.66 -16.63 -5.71
CA THR A 116 -8.49 -17.95 -5.09
C THR A 116 -7.86 -18.92 -6.09
N PHE A 117 -6.70 -19.44 -5.75
CA PHE A 117 -5.91 -20.37 -6.55
C PHE A 117 -6.15 -21.79 -6.07
N ASP A 118 -6.49 -22.68 -7.00
CA ASP A 118 -6.50 -24.12 -6.79
C ASP A 118 -5.22 -24.70 -7.41
N ILE A 119 -4.30 -25.21 -6.59
CA ILE A 119 -2.99 -25.72 -7.01
C ILE A 119 -2.90 -27.21 -6.67
N ALA A 120 -2.52 -28.03 -7.65
CA ALA A 120 -2.23 -29.44 -7.44
C ALA A 120 -0.73 -29.66 -7.30
N ALA A 121 -0.31 -30.34 -6.24
CA ALA A 121 1.03 -30.90 -6.15
C ALA A 121 0.99 -32.36 -6.61
N ILE A 122 1.76 -32.69 -7.62
CA ILE A 122 1.75 -33.98 -8.31
C ILE A 122 3.13 -34.62 -8.16
N GLN A 123 3.18 -35.80 -7.59
CA GLN A 123 4.41 -36.57 -7.47
C GLN A 123 4.51 -37.58 -8.61
N GLN A 124 5.62 -37.55 -9.34
CA GLN A 124 5.91 -38.55 -10.36
C GLN A 124 6.50 -39.81 -9.71
N ARG A 125 5.83 -40.96 -9.86
CA ARG A 125 6.31 -42.26 -9.35
C ARG A 125 7.02 -43.08 -10.42
N THR A 126 6.56 -43.01 -11.67
CA THR A 126 7.19 -43.67 -12.83
C THR A 126 7.14 -42.73 -14.05
N THR A 127 7.70 -43.13 -15.19
CA THR A 127 7.64 -42.35 -16.44
C THR A 127 6.22 -42.11 -16.94
N THR A 128 5.25 -42.93 -16.52
CA THR A 128 3.84 -42.85 -16.96
C THR A 128 2.87 -42.57 -15.83
N ASP A 129 3.24 -42.85 -14.57
CA ASP A 129 2.33 -42.69 -13.43
C ASP A 129 2.71 -41.49 -12.56
N SER A 130 1.76 -40.58 -12.46
CA SER A 130 1.81 -39.42 -11.57
C SER A 130 0.62 -39.45 -10.62
N ILE A 131 0.83 -39.13 -9.36
CA ILE A 131 -0.23 -39.10 -8.35
C ILE A 131 -0.30 -37.71 -7.74
N GLN A 132 -1.51 -37.16 -7.64
CA GLN A 132 -1.73 -35.93 -6.90
C GLN A 132 -1.56 -36.21 -5.41
N ILE A 133 -0.57 -35.57 -4.79
CA ILE A 133 -0.23 -35.74 -3.38
C ILE A 133 -0.86 -34.65 -2.50
N ALA A 134 -1.19 -33.50 -3.08
CA ALA A 134 -1.86 -32.44 -2.35
C ALA A 134 -2.79 -31.61 -3.25
N HIS A 135 -3.83 -31.06 -2.64
CA HIS A 135 -4.66 -29.99 -3.16
C HIS A 135 -4.46 -28.77 -2.27
N ILE A 136 -4.00 -27.67 -2.87
CA ILE A 136 -3.56 -26.46 -2.16
C ILE A 136 -4.46 -25.32 -2.62
N VAL A 137 -5.10 -24.65 -1.65
CA VAL A 137 -5.90 -23.45 -1.91
C VAL A 137 -5.15 -22.24 -1.36
N LYS A 138 -4.93 -21.22 -2.19
CA LYS A 138 -4.27 -19.96 -1.79
C LYS A 138 -5.10 -18.76 -2.22
N GLN A 139 -4.95 -17.64 -1.51
CA GLN A 139 -5.64 -16.39 -1.80
C GLN A 139 -4.67 -15.24 -1.98
N VAL A 140 -4.90 -14.43 -3.02
CA VAL A 140 -4.20 -13.15 -3.26
C VAL A 140 -5.24 -12.05 -3.30
N HIS A 141 -5.02 -10.99 -2.54
CA HIS A 141 -5.96 -9.89 -2.42
C HIS A 141 -5.36 -8.70 -3.17
N ASN A 142 -6.03 -8.27 -4.23
CA ASN A 142 -5.74 -7.01 -4.90
C ASN A 142 -6.58 -5.95 -4.18
N VAL A 143 -5.93 -5.14 -3.35
CA VAL A 143 -6.61 -4.16 -2.47
C VAL A 143 -6.21 -2.75 -2.90
N LYS A 144 -7.19 -1.86 -3.04
CA LYS A 144 -6.97 -0.46 -3.40
C LYS A 144 -6.93 0.40 -2.14
N LEU A 145 -6.26 1.56 -2.24
CA LEU A 145 -6.16 2.54 -1.16
C LEU A 145 -7.50 2.90 -0.50
N PRO A 146 -8.63 3.08 -1.23
CA PRO A 146 -9.91 3.40 -0.60
C PRO A 146 -10.45 2.32 0.34
N SER A 147 -10.10 1.05 0.13
CA SER A 147 -10.54 -0.08 0.96
C SER A 147 -9.57 -0.38 2.11
N LEU A 148 -8.46 0.34 2.16
CA LEU A 148 -7.46 0.23 3.22
C LEU A 148 -7.75 1.22 4.35
N LEU A 149 -7.86 0.68 5.55
CA LEU A 149 -8.00 1.42 6.79
C LEU A 149 -6.75 1.21 7.64
N LYS A 150 -6.60 2.01 8.70
CA LYS A 150 -5.56 1.83 9.70
C LYS A 150 -6.16 1.94 11.09
N PHE A 151 -5.76 1.02 11.97
CA PHE A 151 -5.95 1.19 13.40
C PHE A 151 -4.87 2.12 13.91
N ILE A 152 -5.25 3.14 14.68
CA ILE A 152 -4.33 4.01 15.40
C ILE A 152 -4.31 3.57 16.85
N PHE A 153 -3.12 3.34 17.39
CA PHE A 153 -2.92 2.93 18.76
C PHE A 153 -2.23 4.03 19.56
N ASP A 154 -2.68 4.25 20.79
CA ASP A 154 -2.07 5.14 21.78
C ASP A 154 -0.89 4.46 22.49
N GLN A 155 0.01 3.88 21.69
CA GLN A 155 1.26 3.26 22.10
C GLN A 155 2.30 3.41 20.98
N ASN A 156 3.57 3.21 21.30
CA ASN A 156 4.64 3.30 20.31
C ASN A 156 4.70 2.06 19.41
N ALA A 157 5.33 2.20 18.23
CA ALA A 157 5.37 1.14 17.22
C ALA A 157 6.11 -0.14 17.67
N HIS A 158 7.11 -0.01 18.55
CA HIS A 158 7.82 -1.16 19.10
C HIS A 158 6.92 -2.01 20.01
N LEU A 159 6.18 -1.37 20.93
CA LEU A 159 5.21 -2.05 21.79
C LEU A 159 4.05 -2.65 20.98
N LEU A 160 3.57 -1.93 19.94
CA LEU A 160 2.59 -2.51 19.03
C LEU A 160 3.15 -3.74 18.33
N GLY A 161 4.39 -3.69 17.82
CA GLY A 161 5.04 -4.83 17.17
C GLY A 161 5.12 -6.08 18.05
N LEU A 162 5.38 -5.92 19.36
CA LEU A 162 5.40 -7.02 20.32
C LEU A 162 4.01 -7.62 20.59
N ASN A 163 2.95 -6.80 20.53
CA ASN A 163 1.59 -7.17 20.92
C ASN A 163 0.64 -7.37 19.72
N LEU A 164 1.12 -7.19 18.48
CA LEU A 164 0.25 -7.18 17.30
C LEU A 164 -0.41 -8.54 17.08
N GLU A 165 0.32 -9.64 17.28
CA GLU A 165 -0.25 -10.99 17.13
C GLU A 165 -1.33 -11.28 18.19
N ASP A 166 -1.09 -10.85 19.43
CA ASP A 166 -2.11 -10.95 20.48
C ASP A 166 -3.34 -10.12 20.12
N PHE A 167 -3.16 -8.90 19.61
CA PHE A 167 -4.27 -8.07 19.14
C PHE A 167 -5.06 -8.74 18.02
N LYS A 168 -4.38 -9.28 17.00
CA LYS A 168 -5.00 -10.01 15.88
C LYS A 168 -5.84 -11.18 16.37
N GLN A 169 -5.30 -11.98 17.28
CA GLN A 169 -5.99 -13.14 17.84
C GLN A 169 -7.23 -12.73 18.64
N HIS A 170 -7.10 -11.72 19.51
CA HIS A 170 -8.22 -11.25 20.31
C HIS A 170 -9.30 -10.54 19.47
N LEU A 171 -8.92 -9.83 18.41
CA LEU A 171 -9.86 -9.26 17.44
C LEU A 171 -10.64 -10.36 16.73
N CYS A 172 -9.95 -11.38 16.21
CA CYS A 172 -10.59 -12.53 15.58
C CYS A 172 -11.59 -13.22 16.51
N ASN A 173 -11.22 -13.41 17.78
CA ASN A 173 -12.12 -13.99 18.78
C ASN A 173 -13.31 -13.08 19.10
N ALA A 174 -13.11 -11.76 19.19
CA ALA A 174 -14.17 -10.79 19.44
C ALA A 174 -15.20 -10.77 18.30
N LEU A 175 -14.73 -10.79 17.05
CA LEU A 175 -15.60 -10.82 15.86
C LEU A 175 -16.39 -12.13 15.80
N LYS A 176 -15.76 -13.27 16.09
CA LYS A 176 -16.44 -14.58 16.10
C LYS A 176 -17.47 -14.73 17.22
N ALA A 177 -17.30 -14.03 18.33
CA ALA A 177 -18.23 -14.09 19.45
C ALA A 177 -19.56 -13.39 19.15
N GLU A 178 -19.58 -12.45 18.21
CA GLU A 178 -20.78 -11.71 17.81
C GLU A 178 -21.34 -12.29 16.51
N SER A 179 -22.56 -12.84 16.54
CA SER A 179 -23.11 -13.57 15.39
C SER A 179 -23.20 -12.72 14.13
N THR A 180 -23.47 -11.43 14.26
CA THR A 180 -23.55 -10.44 13.17
C THR A 180 -22.19 -10.08 12.56
N MET A 181 -21.08 -10.44 13.22
CA MET A 181 -19.71 -10.15 12.77
C MET A 181 -18.88 -11.43 12.55
N SER A 182 -19.49 -12.61 12.72
CA SER A 182 -18.79 -13.90 12.68
C SER A 182 -18.22 -14.27 11.30
N ASP A 183 -18.74 -13.66 10.25
CA ASP A 183 -18.29 -13.78 8.86
C ASP A 183 -17.22 -12.75 8.47
N ILE A 184 -16.79 -11.91 9.42
CA ILE A 184 -15.83 -10.84 9.18
C ILE A 184 -14.43 -11.31 9.54
N SER A 185 -13.50 -11.04 8.64
CA SER A 185 -12.06 -11.24 8.85
C SER A 185 -11.31 -9.95 8.57
N VAL A 186 -10.18 -9.75 9.26
CA VAL A 186 -9.33 -8.57 9.13
C VAL A 186 -7.92 -9.02 8.82
N ILE A 187 -7.35 -8.50 7.74
CA ILE A 187 -6.00 -8.80 7.28
C ILE A 187 -5.13 -7.57 7.52
N PHE A 188 -4.01 -7.78 8.21
CA PHE A 188 -3.14 -6.70 8.67
C PHE A 188 -1.87 -6.61 7.84
N GLY A 189 -1.45 -5.39 7.56
CA GLY A 189 -0.11 -5.06 7.08
C GLY A 189 0.90 -4.96 8.22
N THR A 190 1.96 -4.19 7.99
CA THR A 190 3.04 -4.00 8.96
C THR A 190 2.78 -2.80 9.89
N PRO A 191 3.26 -2.83 11.15
CA PRO A 191 3.20 -1.67 12.03
C PRO A 191 4.07 -0.52 11.54
N HIS A 192 3.54 0.70 11.62
CA HIS A 192 4.25 1.94 11.33
C HIS A 192 4.17 2.92 12.51
N VAL A 193 5.12 3.85 12.58
CA VAL A 193 5.02 5.01 13.47
C VAL A 193 3.93 5.94 12.94
N TYR A 194 3.03 6.37 13.83
CA TYR A 194 1.99 7.34 13.47
C TYR A 194 2.48 8.74 13.80
N GLU A 195 2.85 9.50 12.76
CA GLU A 195 3.27 10.89 12.90
C GLU A 195 2.08 11.76 13.32
N SER A 196 2.00 12.06 14.61
CA SER A 196 1.06 13.03 15.16
C SER A 196 1.80 14.01 16.06
N ALA A 197 1.46 15.29 15.98
CA ALA A 197 2.14 16.37 16.70
C ALA A 197 2.21 16.09 18.22
N GLY A 198 3.36 15.57 18.67
CA GLY A 198 3.69 15.39 20.09
C GLY A 198 3.21 14.11 20.77
N ARG A 199 2.62 13.13 20.07
CA ARG A 199 2.23 11.84 20.68
C ARG A 199 2.95 10.66 20.04
N ASN A 200 3.53 9.80 20.88
CA ASN A 200 4.18 8.56 20.45
C ASN A 200 3.11 7.49 20.16
N ARG A 201 2.55 7.56 18.96
CA ARG A 201 1.48 6.67 18.46
C ARG A 201 2.01 5.75 17.37
N SER A 202 1.27 4.69 17.14
CA SER A 202 1.55 3.73 16.08
C SER A 202 0.30 3.41 15.30
N SER A 203 0.46 2.94 14.08
CA SER A 203 -0.65 2.49 13.25
C SER A 203 -0.32 1.20 12.53
N VAL A 204 -1.34 0.42 12.19
CA VAL A 204 -1.23 -0.73 11.29
C VAL A 204 -2.32 -0.61 10.25
N CYS A 205 -1.96 -0.68 8.97
CA CYS A 205 -2.96 -0.72 7.90
C CYS A 205 -3.59 -2.10 7.80
N PHE A 206 -4.83 -2.15 7.36
CA PHE A 206 -5.60 -3.38 7.22
C PHE A 206 -6.71 -3.20 6.17
N HIS A 207 -7.19 -4.32 5.65
CA HIS A 207 -8.49 -4.42 4.98
C HIS A 207 -9.31 -5.51 5.66
N SER A 208 -10.62 -5.41 5.54
CA SER A 208 -11.55 -6.39 6.07
C SER A 208 -12.32 -7.10 4.96
N LEU A 209 -12.75 -8.31 5.25
CA LEU A 209 -13.58 -9.11 4.36
C LEU A 209 -14.82 -9.57 5.10
N ARG A 210 -15.93 -9.70 4.37
CA ARG A 210 -17.15 -10.38 4.81
C ARG A 210 -17.45 -11.52 3.83
N ASN A 211 -17.52 -12.75 4.32
CA ASN A 211 -17.71 -13.94 3.48
C ASN A 211 -16.73 -14.05 2.30
N GLY A 212 -15.48 -13.60 2.49
CA GLY A 212 -14.45 -13.60 1.45
C GLY A 212 -14.52 -12.46 0.44
N ILE A 213 -15.44 -11.50 0.61
CA ILE A 213 -15.55 -10.28 -0.21
C ILE A 213 -14.86 -9.14 0.53
N ILE A 214 -13.98 -8.39 -0.14
CA ILE A 214 -13.35 -7.19 0.43
C ILE A 214 -14.42 -6.13 0.68
N LEU A 215 -14.45 -5.59 1.89
CA LEU A 215 -15.37 -4.54 2.28
C LEU A 215 -14.87 -3.18 1.84
N GLY A 216 -15.80 -2.32 1.40
CA GLY A 216 -15.51 -0.91 1.17
C GLY A 216 -15.28 -0.15 2.49
N GLN A 217 -14.71 1.05 2.39
CA GLN A 217 -14.37 1.89 3.53
C GLN A 217 -15.53 2.07 4.52
N GLU A 218 -16.73 2.43 4.02
CA GLU A 218 -17.88 2.75 4.85
C GLU A 218 -18.45 1.51 5.56
N SER A 219 -18.54 0.38 4.86
CA SER A 219 -18.96 -0.91 5.44
C SER A 219 -17.98 -1.42 6.48
N ALA A 220 -16.67 -1.30 6.21
CA ALA A 220 -15.62 -1.67 7.14
C ALA A 220 -15.63 -0.78 8.40
N ILE A 221 -15.74 0.55 8.24
CA ILE A 221 -15.84 1.49 9.36
C ILE A 221 -17.10 1.25 10.16
N SER A 222 -18.28 1.17 9.52
CA SER A 222 -19.54 0.98 10.24
C SER A 222 -19.56 -0.32 11.04
N THR A 223 -18.87 -1.37 10.57
CA THR A 223 -18.80 -2.64 11.28
C THR A 223 -17.74 -2.65 12.39
N LEU A 224 -16.54 -2.13 12.11
CA LEU A 224 -15.41 -2.19 13.05
C LEU A 224 -15.38 -1.02 14.04
N SER A 225 -16.15 0.04 13.80
CA SER A 225 -16.31 1.14 14.74
C SER A 225 -17.19 0.69 15.87
N ALA A 226 -16.55 0.21 16.94
CA ALA A 226 -17.20 0.12 18.23
C ALA A 226 -17.64 1.53 18.62
N THR A 227 -18.95 1.80 18.67
CA THR A 227 -19.43 2.97 19.40
C THR A 227 -18.93 2.77 20.83
N LEU A 228 -18.07 3.67 21.29
CA LEU A 228 -17.37 3.63 22.59
C LEU A 228 -18.31 3.47 23.82
N ASN A 229 -19.62 3.42 23.59
CA ASN A 229 -20.70 3.38 24.58
C ASN A 229 -21.47 2.04 24.62
N SER A 230 -21.20 1.05 23.75
CA SER A 230 -22.04 -0.17 23.65
C SER A 230 -21.62 -1.34 24.57
N GLY A 231 -20.53 -1.23 25.34
CA GLY A 231 -20.10 -2.28 26.27
C GLY A 231 -19.71 -3.62 25.63
N GLY A 232 -19.67 -3.71 24.30
CA GLY A 232 -19.38 -4.94 23.57
C GLY A 232 -17.93 -5.41 23.67
N THR A 233 -17.69 -6.69 23.35
CA THR A 233 -16.37 -7.34 23.38
C THR A 233 -15.32 -6.56 22.58
N LEU A 234 -15.71 -5.99 21.43
CA LEU A 234 -14.85 -5.17 20.58
C LEU A 234 -14.44 -3.84 21.24
N SER A 235 -15.35 -3.18 21.95
CA SER A 235 -15.05 -1.95 22.70
C SER A 235 -14.04 -2.21 23.82
N ARG A 236 -14.24 -3.31 24.58
CA ARG A 236 -13.30 -3.74 25.63
C ARG A 236 -11.93 -4.07 25.05
N LEU A 237 -11.88 -4.76 23.91
CA LEU A 237 -10.65 -5.05 23.20
C LEU A 237 -9.89 -3.76 22.85
N TYR A 238 -10.58 -2.79 22.25
CA TYR A 238 -9.99 -1.52 21.86
C TYR A 238 -9.45 -0.74 23.06
N GLN A 239 -10.12 -0.79 24.21
CA GLN A 239 -9.60 -0.21 25.45
C GLN A 239 -8.33 -0.91 25.94
N ILE A 240 -8.30 -2.25 25.94
CA ILE A 240 -7.14 -3.04 26.40
C ILE A 240 -5.91 -2.76 25.55
N PHE A 241 -6.07 -2.77 24.21
CA PHE A 241 -4.97 -2.56 23.26
C PHE A 241 -4.74 -1.09 22.92
N LYS A 242 -5.46 -0.16 23.56
CA LYS A 242 -5.36 1.30 23.36
C LYS A 242 -5.58 1.73 21.90
N VAL A 243 -6.55 1.11 21.23
CA VAL A 243 -7.00 1.57 19.91
C VAL A 243 -7.71 2.92 20.10
N ALA A 244 -7.12 3.96 19.51
CA ALA A 244 -7.59 5.33 19.62
C ALA A 244 -8.57 5.71 18.51
N ASN A 245 -8.34 5.22 17.29
CA ASN A 245 -9.20 5.53 16.15
C ASN A 245 -9.03 4.50 15.01
N ILE A 246 -9.97 4.51 14.07
CA ILE A 246 -9.88 3.85 12.77
C ILE A 246 -9.96 4.96 11.70
N GLU A 247 -8.96 5.02 10.83
CA GLU A 247 -8.87 6.05 9.79
C GLU A 247 -8.54 5.41 8.44
N PRO A 248 -8.76 6.10 7.31
CA PRO A 248 -8.22 5.66 6.03
C PRO A 248 -6.70 5.49 6.09
N CYS A 249 -6.19 4.41 5.50
CA CYS A 249 -4.76 4.21 5.27
C CYS A 249 -4.34 5.04 4.05
N ILE A 250 -4.44 6.36 4.20
CA ILE A 250 -3.76 7.27 3.29
C ILE A 250 -2.31 7.24 3.75
N GLU A 251 -1.45 6.56 2.98
CA GLU A 251 -0.05 6.96 3.01
C GLU A 251 -0.06 8.45 2.70
N PRO A 252 0.51 9.32 3.58
CA PRO A 252 0.85 10.65 3.10
C PRO A 252 1.64 10.35 1.85
N THR A 253 1.14 10.83 0.70
CA THR A 253 1.97 10.85 -0.48
C THR A 253 3.22 11.53 0.03
N ARG A 254 4.28 10.74 0.21
CA ARG A 254 5.63 11.27 0.13
C ARG A 254 5.67 11.69 -1.34
N THR A 255 5.02 12.81 -1.63
CA THR A 255 5.69 13.90 -2.29
C THR A 255 7.03 13.92 -1.58
N LEU A 256 7.96 13.14 -2.15
CA LEU A 256 9.37 13.47 -2.16
C LEU A 256 9.35 14.97 -2.12
N SER A 257 9.76 15.52 -0.97
CA SER A 257 9.90 16.94 -0.72
C SER A 257 10.39 17.49 -2.05
N SER A 258 9.44 18.05 -2.80
CA SER A 258 9.68 18.47 -4.15
C SER A 258 10.34 19.79 -3.86
N GLY A 259 11.66 19.75 -3.68
CA GLY A 259 12.48 20.92 -3.51
C GLY A 259 11.98 21.91 -4.53
N LEU A 260 11.37 22.99 -4.03
CA LEU A 260 10.55 23.95 -4.74
C LEU A 260 10.70 23.81 -6.27
N MET A 261 9.86 22.99 -6.90
CA MET A 261 9.79 22.95 -8.36
C MET A 261 8.99 24.19 -8.78
N ILE A 262 9.63 25.36 -8.64
CA ILE A 262 9.14 26.61 -9.21
C ILE A 262 9.06 26.35 -10.70
N SER A 263 7.85 26.28 -11.24
CA SER A 263 7.62 26.16 -12.66
C SER A 263 8.51 27.16 -13.41
N ARG A 264 9.17 26.74 -14.49
CA ARG A 264 9.99 27.63 -15.33
C ARG A 264 9.18 28.86 -15.82
N SER A 265 7.86 28.71 -15.93
CA SER A 265 6.96 29.84 -16.23
C SER A 265 6.85 30.83 -15.07
N ALA A 266 6.79 30.36 -13.81
CA ALA A 266 6.74 31.23 -12.64
C ALA A 266 8.04 32.03 -12.45
N LEU A 267 9.20 31.43 -12.73
CA LEU A 267 10.48 32.16 -12.76
C LEU A 267 10.53 33.24 -13.85
N PHE A 268 9.97 32.95 -15.03
CA PHE A 268 9.87 33.91 -16.12
C PHE A 268 8.99 35.12 -15.75
N TRP A 269 7.82 34.86 -15.16
CA TRP A 269 6.92 35.93 -14.69
C TRP A 269 7.49 36.74 -13.52
N ALA A 270 8.17 36.07 -12.58
CA ALA A 270 8.87 36.75 -11.49
C ALA A 270 10.00 37.65 -12.02
N GLY A 271 10.76 37.20 -13.01
CA GLY A 271 11.78 38.00 -13.69
C GLY A 271 11.18 39.22 -14.40
N PHE A 272 10.07 39.04 -15.12
CA PHE A 272 9.40 40.13 -15.81
C PHE A 272 8.84 41.18 -14.83
N SER A 273 8.29 40.73 -13.70
CA SER A 273 7.82 41.60 -12.62
C SER A 273 8.97 42.40 -12.00
N LEU A 274 10.11 41.77 -11.74
CA LEU A 274 11.31 42.43 -11.21
C LEU A 274 11.82 43.53 -12.15
N VAL A 275 11.90 43.24 -13.46
CA VAL A 275 12.32 44.22 -14.47
C VAL A 275 11.35 45.40 -14.53
N GLY A 276 10.04 45.13 -14.45
CA GLY A 276 9.03 46.19 -14.40
C GLY A 276 9.19 47.12 -13.19
N ILE A 277 9.47 46.55 -12.00
CA ILE A 277 9.71 47.33 -10.78
C ILE A 277 10.97 48.20 -10.91
N LEU A 278 12.05 47.66 -11.47
CA LEU A 278 13.31 48.41 -11.67
C LEU A 278 13.14 49.59 -12.62
N ILE A 279 12.38 49.41 -13.70
CA ILE A 279 12.05 50.49 -14.63
C ILE A 279 11.24 51.58 -13.92
N LEU A 280 10.22 51.19 -13.15
CA LEU A 280 9.39 52.14 -12.40
C LEU A 280 10.21 52.96 -11.40
N LEU A 281 11.11 52.30 -10.65
CA LEU A 281 12.04 52.96 -9.72
C LEU A 281 12.97 53.94 -10.44
N SER A 282 13.50 53.56 -11.61
CA SER A 282 14.33 54.43 -12.43
C SER A 282 13.56 55.69 -12.88
N PHE A 283 12.31 55.54 -13.32
CA PHE A 283 11.46 56.68 -13.69
C PHE A 283 11.18 57.60 -12.50
N CYS A 284 10.89 57.04 -11.32
CA CYS A 284 10.68 57.83 -10.11
C CYS A 284 11.94 58.64 -9.74
N LEU A 285 13.12 58.01 -9.77
CA LEU A 285 14.39 58.69 -9.49
C LEU A 285 14.69 59.79 -10.52
N TYR A 286 14.44 59.51 -11.81
CA TYR A 286 14.62 60.48 -12.88
C TYR A 286 13.69 61.69 -12.72
N ALA A 287 12.41 61.47 -12.42
CA ALA A 287 11.45 62.55 -12.18
C ALA A 287 11.86 63.41 -10.97
N CYS A 288 12.27 62.77 -9.87
CA CYS A 288 12.80 63.47 -8.69
C CYS A 288 14.04 64.31 -9.05
N PHE A 289 14.94 63.79 -9.87
CA PHE A 289 16.14 64.51 -10.32
C PHE A 289 15.77 65.74 -11.16
N ILE A 290 14.85 65.60 -12.13
CA ILE A 290 14.40 66.72 -12.96
C ILE A 290 13.73 67.81 -12.13
N ILE A 291 12.89 67.45 -11.17
CA ILE A 291 12.24 68.42 -10.27
C ILE A 291 13.30 69.17 -9.46
N ARG A 292 14.27 68.45 -8.88
CA ARG A 292 15.35 69.07 -8.09
C ARG A 292 16.27 69.94 -8.94
N TYR A 293 16.57 69.51 -10.15
CA TYR A 293 17.38 70.26 -11.11
C TYR A 293 16.66 71.55 -11.56
N LYS A 294 15.37 71.46 -11.88
CA LYS A 294 14.53 72.62 -12.22
C LYS A 294 14.46 73.62 -11.06
N ASN A 295 14.27 73.15 -9.83
CA ASN A 295 14.29 74.02 -8.64
C ASN A 295 15.64 74.71 -8.46
N SER A 296 16.75 74.00 -8.66
CA SER A 296 18.10 74.57 -8.56
C SER A 296 18.35 75.64 -9.64
N LEU A 297 17.88 75.42 -10.88
CA LEU A 297 17.95 76.41 -11.95
C LEU A 297 17.08 77.65 -11.66
N ASN A 298 15.89 77.47 -11.10
CA ASN A 298 15.02 78.59 -10.73
C ASN A 298 15.64 79.44 -9.61
N ILE A 299 16.26 78.81 -8.61
CA ILE A 299 17.00 79.53 -7.55
C ILE A 299 18.18 80.31 -8.13
N LYS A 300 18.95 79.70 -9.04
CA LYS A 300 20.05 80.40 -9.73
C LYS A 300 19.56 81.58 -10.57
N LYS A 301 18.44 81.43 -11.30
CA LYS A 301 17.82 82.53 -12.06
C LYS A 301 17.34 83.66 -11.14
N ALA A 302 16.73 83.35 -10.00
CA ALA A 302 16.32 84.35 -9.01
C ALA A 302 17.52 85.10 -8.41
N SER A 303 18.64 84.41 -8.16
CA SER A 303 19.87 85.04 -7.66
C SER A 303 20.57 85.93 -8.70
N LEU A 304 20.50 85.59 -10.00
CA LEU A 304 21.03 86.47 -11.06
C LEU A 304 20.12 87.67 -11.34
N GLY A 305 18.80 87.53 -11.19
CA GLY A 305 17.85 88.64 -11.33
C GLY A 305 18.02 89.73 -10.28
N ASN A 306 18.45 89.36 -9.06
CA ASN A 306 18.76 90.31 -7.98
C ASN A 306 20.16 90.94 -8.09
N LEU A 307 20.99 90.54 -9.06
CA LEU A 307 22.33 91.10 -9.28
C LEU A 307 22.35 92.22 -10.35
N PHE A 308 21.20 92.49 -10.98
CA PHE A 308 21.03 93.50 -12.05
C PHE A 308 19.98 94.58 -11.70
N VAL A 309 19.74 94.82 -10.40
CA VAL A 309 18.98 95.97 -9.89
C VAL A 309 19.92 96.89 -9.14
#